data_AF-A0A833GV77-F1
#
_entry.id   AF-A0A833GV77-F1
#
_cell.length_a   1.000
_cell.length_b   1.000
_cell.length_c   1.000
_cell.angle_alpha   90.00
_cell.angle_beta   90.00
_cell.angle_gamma   90.00
#
_symmetry.space_group_name_H-M   'P 1'
#
loop_
_entity.id
_entity.type
_entity.pdbx_description
1 polymer ?
#
loop_
_entity_poly.entity_id
_entity_poly.type
_entity_poly.pdbx_seq_one_letter_code
_entity_poly.pdbx_strand_id
1 'polypeptide(L)'
;MLFAIAALRAIIEMLGLCLLAQATLYLLAGRRRDGNPIYRLFALVTHFPRRAVAILLPKNAPGWLASMILFLLLFVLWIGLALARTFV
;
A
#
# COMPACT_ATOMS: atom_id res chain seq x y z
N MET A 1 23.95 7.48 4.16
CA MET A 1 22.99 6.65 3.39
C MET A 1 21.97 5.90 4.26
N LEU A 2 22.33 5.40 5.45
CA LEU A 2 21.45 4.56 6.30
C LEU A 2 20.12 5.22 6.71
N PHE A 3 20.09 6.54 6.94
CA PHE A 3 18.86 7.25 7.34
C PHE A 3 17.79 7.23 6.25
N ALA A 4 18.18 7.41 4.98
CA ALA A 4 17.25 7.37 3.86
C ALA A 4 16.62 5.98 3.67
N ILE A 5 17.43 4.92 3.86
CA ILE A 5 16.95 3.54 3.80
C ILE A 5 15.96 3.27 4.94
N ALA A 6 16.26 3.72 6.16
CA ALA A 6 15.37 3.59 7.30
C ALA A 6 14.05 4.36 7.09
N ALA A 7 14.12 5.60 6.60
CA ALA A 7 12.95 6.42 6.31
C ALA A 7 12.07 5.78 5.23
N LEU A 8 12.67 5.30 4.14
CA LEU A 8 11.94 4.63 3.07
C LEU A 8 11.25 3.35 3.57
N ARG A 9 11.93 2.55 4.40
CA ARG A 9 11.34 1.35 5.02
C ARG A 9 10.12 1.70 5.88
N ALA A 10 10.23 2.74 6.71
CA ALA A 10 9.13 3.19 7.56
C ALA A 10 7.91 3.65 6.73
N ILE A 11 8.15 4.37 5.61
CA ILE A 11 7.10 4.77 4.68
C ILE A 11 6.42 3.54 4.06
N ILE A 12 7.21 2.56 3.62
CA ILE A 12 6.68 1.31 3.03
C ILE A 12 5.86 0.53 4.06
N GLU A 13 6.33 0.40 5.30
CA GLU A 13 5.60 -0.23 6.41
C GLU A 13 4.27 0.47 6.68
N MET A 14 4.29 1.80 6.78
CA MET A 14 3.08 2.61 6.98
C MET A 14 2.08 2.42 5.84
N LEU A 15 2.52 2.45 4.58
CA LEU A 15 1.65 2.23 3.42
C LEU A 15 1.08 0.81 3.39
N GLY A 16 1.90 -0.21 3.71
CA GLY A 16 1.46 -1.60 3.81
C GLY A 16 0.39 -1.79 4.89
N LEU A 17 0.60 -1.21 6.08
CA LEU A 17 -0.38 -1.22 7.17
C LEU A 17 -1.66 -0.47 6.79
N CYS A 18 -1.57 0.64 6.06
CA CYS A 18 -2.76 1.36 5.56
C CYS A 18 -3.58 0.52 4.57
N LEU A 19 -2.94 -0.27 3.72
CA LEU A 19 -3.62 -1.18 2.79
C LEU A 19 -4.27 -2.36 3.54
N LEU A 20 -3.57 -2.92 4.55
CA LEU A 20 -4.13 -3.93 5.44
C LEU A 20 -5.33 -3.39 6.22
N ALA A 21 -5.24 -2.17 6.76
CA ALA A 21 -6.36 -1.53 7.45
C ALA A 21 -7.57 -1.35 6.53
N GLN A 22 -7.36 -0.93 5.27
CA GLN A 22 -8.45 -0.85 4.28
C GLN A 22 -9.05 -2.22 3.95
N ALA A 23 -8.24 -3.27 3.82
CA ALA A 23 -8.71 -4.63 3.58
C ALA A 23 -9.51 -5.16 4.77
N THR A 24 -9.04 -4.95 5.99
CA THR A 24 -9.74 -5.33 7.23
C THR A 24 -11.04 -4.54 7.37
N LEU A 25 -11.04 -3.23 7.10
CA LEU A 25 -12.26 -2.41 7.07
C LEU A 25 -13.22 -2.86 5.97
N TYR A 26 -12.71 -3.33 4.84
CA TYR A 26 -13.54 -3.91 3.78
C TYR A 26 -14.23 -5.19 4.25
N LEU A 27 -13.52 -6.06 4.98
CA LEU A 27 -14.10 -7.27 5.56
C LEU A 27 -15.14 -6.97 6.65
N LEU A 28 -14.89 -5.98 7.50
CA LEU A 28 -15.75 -5.62 8.63
C LEU A 28 -16.98 -4.80 8.22
N ALA A 29 -16.80 -3.76 7.39
CA ALA A 29 -17.86 -2.80 7.03
C ALA A 29 -18.54 -3.12 5.69
N GLY A 30 -17.97 -4.00 4.87
CA GLY A 30 -18.53 -4.46 3.61
C GLY A 30 -18.89 -3.31 2.65
N ARG A 31 -20.17 -3.24 2.25
CA ARG A 31 -20.69 -2.24 1.30
C ARG A 31 -20.94 -0.84 1.89
N ARG A 32 -20.96 -0.64 3.21
CA ARG A 32 -21.17 0.68 3.86
C ARG A 32 -19.88 1.48 4.11
N ARG A 33 -18.80 1.13 3.41
CA ARG A 33 -17.44 1.68 3.57
C ARG A 33 -17.27 3.15 3.19
N ASP A 34 -18.05 3.68 2.24
CA ASP A 34 -17.90 5.08 1.79
C ASP A 34 -18.22 6.12 2.88
N GLY A 35 -19.03 5.75 3.88
CA GLY A 35 -19.33 6.61 5.02
C GLY A 35 -18.26 6.62 6.11
N ASN A 36 -17.25 5.75 6.05
CA ASN A 36 -16.27 5.62 7.13
C ASN A 36 -15.09 6.60 6.90
N PRO A 37 -14.93 7.64 7.74
CA PRO A 37 -13.86 8.63 7.57
C PRO A 37 -12.47 8.01 7.66
N ILE A 38 -12.31 6.93 8.43
CA ILE A 38 -11.03 6.20 8.57
C ILE A 38 -10.66 5.52 7.24
N TYR A 39 -11.63 4.86 6.59
CA TYR A 39 -11.40 4.26 5.27
C TYR A 39 -11.01 5.32 4.25
N ARG A 40 -11.67 6.49 4.28
CA ARG A 40 -11.40 7.60 3.36
C ARG A 40 -10.01 8.22 3.59
N LEU A 41 -9.56 8.33 4.84
CA LEU A 41 -8.22 8.78 5.19
C LEU A 41 -7.15 7.84 4.61
N PHE A 42 -7.29 6.53 4.84
CA PHE A 42 -6.35 5.55 4.28
C PHE A 42 -6.41 5.50 2.75
N ALA A 43 -7.60 5.61 2.17
CA ALA A 43 -7.77 5.70 0.72
C ALA A 43 -7.07 6.94 0.15
N LEU A 44 -7.11 8.08 0.85
CA LEU A 44 -6.43 9.31 0.43
C LEU A 44 -4.90 9.13 0.44
N VAL A 45 -4.35 8.56 1.51
CA VAL A 45 -2.90 8.29 1.64
C VAL A 45 -2.43 7.29 0.58
N THR A 46 -3.22 6.24 0.33
CA THR A 46 -2.86 5.19 -0.63
C THR A 46 -3.26 5.51 -2.08
N HIS A 47 -3.97 6.62 -2.32
CA HIS A 47 -4.43 7.00 -3.66
C HIS A 47 -3.28 7.21 -4.63
N PHE A 48 -2.25 7.97 -4.25
CA PHE A 48 -1.08 8.25 -5.08
C PHE A 48 -0.33 6.98 -5.50
N PRO A 49 0.14 6.12 -4.57
CA PRO A 49 0.87 4.92 -4.95
C PRO A 49 -0.02 3.94 -5.73
N ARG A 50 -1.31 3.86 -5.41
CA ARG A 50 -2.26 3.00 -6.14
C ARG A 50 -2.49 3.49 -7.56
N ARG A 51 -2.55 4.81 -7.77
CA ARG A 51 -2.65 5.41 -9.11
C ARG A 51 -1.39 5.16 -9.93
N ALA A 52 -0.21 5.23 -9.32
CA ALA A 52 1.05 4.88 -9.99
C ALA A 52 1.04 3.42 -10.48
N VAL A 53 0.61 2.48 -9.63
CA VAL A 53 0.47 1.06 -10.02
C VAL A 53 -0.63 0.87 -11.06
N ALA A 54 -1.73 1.63 -10.97
CA ALA A 54 -2.84 1.55 -11.93
C ALA A 54 -2.45 2.02 -13.35
N ILE A 55 -1.43 2.88 -13.50
CA ILE A 55 -0.90 3.27 -14.81
C ILE A 55 -0.18 2.09 -15.49
N LEU A 56 0.46 1.23 -14.71
CA LEU A 56 1.09 0.01 -15.21
C LEU A 56 0.07 -1.10 -15.52
N LEU A 57 -1.13 -1.04 -14.92
CA LEU A 57 -2.18 -2.04 -15.12
C LEU A 57 -3.02 -1.74 -16.36
N PRO A 58 -3.47 -2.78 -17.10
CA PRO A 58 -4.41 -2.60 -18.21
C PRO A 58 -5.73 -2.00 -17.70
N LYS A 59 -6.36 -1.15 -18.53
CA LYS A 59 -7.58 -0.39 -18.19
C LYS A 59 -8.77 -1.27 -17.75
N ASN A 60 -8.75 -2.56 -18.10
CA ASN A 60 -9.79 -3.53 -17.74
C ASN A 60 -9.54 -4.26 -16.41
N ALA A 61 -8.46 -3.95 -15.68
CA ALA A 61 -8.17 -4.60 -14.41
C ALA A 61 -9.17 -4.18 -13.32
N PRO A 62 -9.68 -5.13 -12.52
CA PRO A 62 -10.62 -4.80 -11.45
C PRO A 62 -9.91 -3.99 -10.35
N GLY A 63 -10.60 -2.99 -9.81
CA GLY A 63 -9.98 -1.99 -8.92
C GLY A 63 -9.32 -2.55 -7.65
N TRP A 64 -9.73 -3.74 -7.18
CA TRP A 64 -9.10 -4.42 -6.04
C TRP A 64 -7.72 -5.00 -6.39
N LEU A 65 -7.51 -5.38 -7.66
CA LEU A 65 -6.24 -5.94 -8.13
C LEU A 65 -5.12 -4.91 -8.06
N ALA A 66 -5.41 -3.64 -8.38
CA ALA A 66 -4.44 -2.55 -8.25
C ALA A 66 -3.96 -2.37 -6.80
N SER A 67 -4.87 -2.47 -5.81
CA SER A 67 -4.50 -2.43 -4.39
C SER A 67 -3.67 -3.65 -3.99
N MET A 68 -4.03 -4.83 -4.48
CA MET A 68 -3.32 -6.08 -4.19
C MET A 68 -1.90 -6.10 -4.77
N ILE A 69 -1.74 -5.61 -6.00
CA ILE A 69 -0.43 -5.47 -6.65
C ILE A 69 0.41 -4.41 -5.95
N LEU A 70 -0.19 -3.29 -5.56
CA LEU A 70 0.52 -2.29 -4.76
C LEU A 70 1.02 -2.87 -3.44
N PHE A 71 0.20 -3.64 -2.73
CA PHE A 71 0.60 -4.32 -1.50
C PHE A 71 1.77 -5.27 -1.75
N LEU A 72 1.69 -6.11 -2.78
CA LEU A 72 2.76 -7.04 -3.16
C LEU A 72 4.05 -6.29 -3.50
N LEU A 73 3.97 -5.19 -4.25
CA LEU A 73 5.11 -4.38 -4.64
C LEU A 73 5.77 -3.72 -3.41
N LEU A 74 4.97 -3.17 -2.50
CA LEU A 74 5.46 -2.64 -1.22
C LEU A 74 6.11 -3.73 -0.37
N PHE A 75 5.53 -4.94 -0.34
CA PHE A 75 6.07 -6.07 0.41
C PHE A 75 7.42 -6.54 -0.13
N VAL A 76 7.54 -6.70 -1.45
CA VAL A 76 8.82 -7.03 -2.10
C VAL A 76 9.85 -5.92 -1.87
N LEU A 77 9.46 -4.66 -1.98
CA LEU A 77 10.35 -3.52 -1.73
C LEU A 77 10.81 -3.48 -0.26
N TRP A 78 9.94 -3.81 0.69
CA TRP A 78 10.29 -3.92 2.11
C TRP A 78 11.32 -5.02 2.38
N ILE A 79 11.13 -6.22 1.80
CA ILE A 79 12.10 -7.32 1.89
C ILE A 79 13.42 -6.92 1.23
N GLY A 80 13.36 -6.32 0.04
CA GLY A 80 14.54 -5.84 -0.67
C GLY A 80 15.33 -4.82 0.15
N LEU A 81 14.66 -3.89 0.84
CA LEU A 81 15.31 -2.96 1.76
C LEU A 81 15.92 -3.65 2.98
N ALA A 82 15.24 -4.65 3.55
CA ALA A 82 15.75 -5.41 4.69
C ALA A 82 17.02 -6.19 4.32
N LEU A 83 17.04 -6.79 3.13
CA LEU A 83 18.22 -7.47 2.57
C LEU A 83 19.33 -6.47 2.26
N ALA A 84 19.03 -5.35 1.61
CA ALA A 84 20.02 -4.31 1.33
C ALA A 84 20.71 -3.81 2.61
N ARG A 85 19.97 -3.69 3.72
CA ARG A 85 20.52 -3.33 5.03
C ARG A 85 21.36 -4.43 5.68
N THR A 86 21.32 -5.65 5.16
CA THR A 86 22.20 -6.75 5.57
C THR A 86 23.51 -6.75 4.78
N PHE A 87 23.50 -6.26 3.53
CA PHE A 87 24.69 -6.16 2.68
C PHE A 87 25.49 -4.86 2.83
N VAL A 88 24.89 -3.82 3.44
CA VAL A 88 25.54 -2.54 3.80
C VAL A 88 26.01 -2.59 5.25
#